data_AF-A0A8T1UIT2-F1
#
_entry.id   AF-A0A8T1UIT2-F1
#
_cell.length_a   1.000
_cell.length_b   1.000
_cell.length_c   1.000
_cell.angle_alpha   90.00
_cell.angle_beta   90.00
_cell.angle_gamma   90.00
#
_symmetry.space_group_name_H-M   'P 1'
#
loop_
_entity.id
_entity.type
_entity.pdbx_description
1 polymer ?
#
loop_
_entity_poly.entity_id
_entity_poly.type
_entity_poly.pdbx_seq_one_letter_code
_entity_poly.pdbx_strand_id
1 'polypeptide(L)'
;MGSVDAKFKDEGAAEIPDKALGSWPCAHLEGFGNSWFNDNLVAAFVKRLANKYSNNTTIFLPTLKTPTSARGKRIPPPTLSLVVGATEQFVFMPLNINSSHWTCLVLDSATKTIYCYDSMDKRSHHNLLE
;
A
#
# COMPACT_ATOMS: atom_id res chain seq x y z
N MET A 1 -0.93 -19.18 0.58
CA MET A 1 0.13 -18.82 -0.38
C MET A 1 -0.53 -18.03 -1.49
N GLY A 2 -0.14 -16.76 -1.69
CA GLY A 2 -0.78 -15.90 -2.70
C GLY A 2 -0.47 -16.36 -4.11
N SER A 3 -1.29 -15.96 -5.09
CA SER A 3 -1.06 -16.31 -6.51
C SER A 3 0.31 -15.84 -7.01
N VAL A 4 0.80 -14.70 -6.51
CA VAL A 4 2.16 -14.19 -6.79
C VAL A 4 3.23 -15.09 -6.18
N ASP A 5 3.10 -15.48 -4.90
CA ASP A 5 4.08 -16.37 -4.25
C ASP A 5 4.22 -17.70 -4.99
N ALA A 6 3.12 -18.20 -5.57
CA ALA A 6 3.14 -19.43 -6.37
C ALA A 6 3.81 -19.25 -7.73
N LYS A 7 3.65 -18.08 -8.38
CA LYS A 7 4.25 -17.77 -9.68
C LYS A 7 5.75 -17.46 -9.60
N PHE A 8 6.18 -16.86 -8.51
CA PHE A 8 7.55 -16.42 -8.31
C PHE A 8 8.26 -17.23 -7.22
N LYS A 9 7.85 -18.49 -7.01
CA LYS A 9 8.36 -19.35 -5.94
C LYS A 9 9.88 -19.51 -5.96
N ASP A 10 10.48 -19.43 -7.15
CA ASP A 10 11.92 -19.57 -7.37
C ASP A 10 12.65 -18.22 -7.50
N GLU A 11 11.92 -17.10 -7.57
CA GLU A 11 12.50 -15.76 -7.57
C GLU A 11 12.51 -15.21 -6.13
N GLY A 12 13.64 -14.67 -5.69
CA GLY A 12 13.73 -14.08 -4.36
C GLY A 12 12.75 -12.90 -4.22
N ALA A 13 12.09 -12.77 -3.06
CA ALA A 13 11.14 -11.69 -2.78
C ALA A 13 11.68 -10.26 -3.01
N ALA A 14 13.01 -10.09 -3.11
CA ALA A 14 13.69 -8.84 -3.39
C ALA A 14 13.87 -8.53 -4.89
N GLU A 15 13.88 -9.53 -5.78
CA GLU A 15 14.08 -9.32 -7.23
C GLU A 15 12.82 -8.81 -7.93
N ILE A 16 11.66 -9.19 -7.40
CA ILE A 16 10.35 -8.84 -7.92
C ILE A 16 10.07 -7.31 -7.83
N PRO A 17 10.33 -6.63 -6.70
CA PRO A 17 10.29 -5.17 -6.62
C PRO A 17 11.24 -4.43 -7.57
N ASP A 18 12.42 -5.00 -7.82
CA ASP A 18 13.44 -4.37 -8.66
C ASP A 18 13.02 -4.36 -10.13
N LYS A 19 12.46 -5.47 -10.60
CA LYS A 19 11.79 -5.54 -11.91
C LYS A 19 10.64 -4.53 -11.98
N ALA A 20 9.82 -4.44 -10.93
CA ALA A 20 8.67 -3.54 -10.92
C ALA A 20 9.04 -2.04 -10.98
N LEU A 21 10.12 -1.64 -10.30
CA LEU A 21 10.61 -0.26 -10.36
C LEU A 21 11.42 0.06 -11.61
N GLY A 22 12.07 -0.94 -12.21
CA GLY A 22 12.78 -0.80 -13.48
C GLY A 22 11.84 -0.55 -14.66
N SER A 23 10.63 -1.11 -14.61
CA SER A 23 9.61 -0.95 -15.66
C SER A 23 8.71 0.30 -15.51
N TRP A 24 8.93 1.12 -14.47
CA TRP A 24 8.19 2.38 -14.27
C TRP A 24 8.82 3.53 -15.09
N PRO A 25 8.05 4.44 -15.74
CA PRO A 25 6.60 4.65 -15.64
C PRO A 25 5.77 3.90 -16.69
N CYS A 26 6.43 3.18 -17.61
CA CYS A 26 5.78 2.61 -18.79
C CYS A 26 6.25 1.18 -19.05
N ALA A 27 5.53 0.23 -18.48
CA ALA A 27 4.95 -0.91 -19.18
C ALA A 27 4.17 -1.71 -18.14
N HIS A 28 3.15 -2.42 -18.63
CA HIS A 28 2.58 -3.58 -17.96
C HIS A 28 3.70 -4.32 -17.21
N LEU A 29 3.55 -4.58 -15.91
CA LEU A 29 4.52 -5.36 -15.15
C LEU A 29 4.56 -6.77 -15.74
N GLU A 30 5.40 -6.97 -16.77
CA GLU A 30 5.53 -8.23 -17.49
C GLU A 30 5.90 -9.33 -16.50
N GLY A 31 5.10 -10.40 -16.48
CA GLY A 31 5.21 -11.49 -15.50
C GLY A 31 4.20 -11.44 -14.33
N PHE A 32 3.57 -10.30 -14.06
CA PHE A 32 2.58 -10.16 -12.96
C PHE A 32 1.12 -10.41 -13.38
N GLY A 33 0.89 -10.85 -14.62
CA GLY A 33 -0.44 -10.96 -15.24
C GLY A 33 -1.50 -11.61 -14.32
N ASN A 34 -2.64 -10.93 -14.14
CA ASN A 34 -3.84 -11.34 -13.39
C ASN A 34 -3.62 -11.86 -11.94
N SER A 35 -2.43 -11.76 -11.37
CA SER A 35 -2.17 -12.26 -10.01
C SER A 35 -2.42 -11.21 -8.96
N TRP A 36 -3.12 -11.59 -7.90
CA TRP A 36 -3.41 -10.69 -6.79
C TRP A 36 -2.15 -10.45 -5.96
N PHE A 37 -1.82 -9.18 -5.76
CA PHE A 37 -0.73 -8.77 -4.89
C PHE A 37 -1.07 -9.07 -3.44
N ASN A 38 -0.18 -9.78 -2.75
CA ASN A 38 -0.28 -10.04 -1.32
C ASN A 38 0.51 -8.99 -0.51
N ASP A 39 0.37 -9.05 0.81
CA ASP A 39 1.02 -8.10 1.72
C ASP A 39 2.55 -8.13 1.60
N ASN A 40 3.15 -9.31 1.36
CA ASN A 40 4.59 -9.47 1.22
C ASN A 40 5.14 -8.73 0.00
N LEU A 41 4.46 -8.83 -1.15
CA LEU A 41 4.86 -8.13 -2.37
C LEU A 41 4.76 -6.62 -2.18
N VAL A 42 3.64 -6.14 -1.62
CA VAL A 42 3.46 -4.72 -1.33
C VAL A 42 4.53 -4.23 -0.35
N ALA A 43 4.86 -5.00 0.69
CA ALA A 43 5.92 -4.68 1.65
C ALA A 43 7.30 -4.60 1.01
N ALA A 44 7.63 -5.53 0.11
CA ALA A 44 8.89 -5.53 -0.61
C ALA A 44 8.99 -4.30 -1.54
N PHE A 45 7.91 -3.96 -2.23
CA PHE A 45 7.84 -2.81 -3.12
C PHE A 45 8.01 -1.47 -2.38
N VAL A 46 7.26 -1.23 -1.30
CA VAL A 46 7.35 0.02 -0.54
C VAL A 46 8.69 0.17 0.18
N LYS A 47 9.29 -0.93 0.66
CA LYS A 47 10.66 -0.91 1.20
C LYS A 47 11.66 -0.47 0.14
N ARG A 48 11.49 -0.92 -1.10
CA ARG A 48 12.37 -0.51 -2.19
C ARG A 48 12.18 0.95 -2.58
N LEU A 49 10.95 1.47 -2.55
CA LEU A 49 10.68 2.91 -2.71
C LEU A 49 11.43 3.73 -1.64
N ALA A 50 11.30 3.35 -0.36
CA ALA A 50 12.00 4.00 0.74
C ALA A 50 13.52 4.00 0.55
N ASN A 51 14.10 2.87 0.14
CA ASN A 51 15.53 2.77 -0.14
C ASN A 51 15.97 3.63 -1.34
N LYS A 52 15.14 3.75 -2.39
CA LYS A 52 15.47 4.47 -3.62
C LYS A 52 15.38 5.99 -3.46
N TYR A 53 14.32 6.47 -2.81
CA TYR A 53 14.02 7.89 -2.73
C TYR A 53 14.41 8.52 -1.39
N SER A 54 14.54 7.72 -0.32
CA SER A 54 14.97 8.15 1.02
C SER A 54 14.15 9.30 1.62
N ASN A 55 12.98 9.59 1.09
CA ASN A 55 12.08 10.67 1.51
C ASN A 55 10.71 10.15 1.96
N ASN A 56 10.53 8.83 1.98
CA ASN A 56 9.26 8.19 2.32
C ASN A 56 9.44 7.06 3.33
N THR A 57 8.43 6.87 4.16
CA THR A 57 8.28 5.70 5.04
C THR A 57 6.95 5.01 4.76
N THR A 58 6.73 3.84 5.35
CA THR A 58 5.49 3.08 5.16
C THR A 58 4.97 2.52 6.46
N ILE A 59 3.67 2.74 6.71
CA ILE A 59 2.93 2.20 7.84
C ILE A 59 1.81 1.33 7.28
N PHE A 60 1.93 0.01 7.44
CA PHE A 60 0.88 -0.91 6.99
C PHE A 60 -0.38 -0.74 7.84
N LEU A 61 -1.49 -0.41 7.19
CA LEU A 61 -2.78 -0.37 7.85
C LEU A 61 -3.32 -1.80 7.99
N PRO A 62 -3.99 -2.12 9.12
CA PRO A 62 -4.62 -3.42 9.26
C PRO A 62 -5.71 -3.60 8.22
N THR A 63 -5.87 -4.84 7.74
CA THR A 63 -6.89 -5.19 6.75
C THR A 63 -8.28 -4.74 7.21
N LEU A 64 -8.94 -3.93 6.40
CA LEU A 64 -10.28 -3.46 6.64
C LEU A 64 -11.29 -4.48 6.11
N LYS A 65 -12.20 -4.93 6.98
CA LYS A 65 -13.38 -5.72 6.58
C LYS A 65 -14.57 -4.79 6.38
N THR A 66 -15.25 -4.92 5.26
CA THR A 66 -16.49 -4.18 4.95
C THR A 66 -17.62 -5.14 4.59
N PRO A 67 -18.88 -4.86 4.93
CA PRO A 67 -19.34 -3.62 5.59
C PRO A 67 -18.90 -3.56 7.05
N THR A 68 -18.59 -2.35 7.53
CA THR A 68 -18.27 -2.08 8.94
C THR A 68 -19.29 -1.12 9.51
N SER A 69 -19.69 -1.34 10.76
CA SER A 69 -20.58 -0.43 11.50
C SER A 69 -19.86 0.84 11.97
N ALA A 70 -18.52 0.85 12.02
CA ALA A 70 -17.71 1.99 12.43
C ALA A 70 -17.40 2.92 11.23
N ARG A 71 -18.16 4.01 11.11
CA ARG A 71 -17.81 5.17 10.25
C ARG A 71 -16.81 6.07 11.02
N GLY A 72 -15.79 6.61 10.36
CA GLY A 72 -14.84 7.59 10.93
C GLY A 72 -13.79 7.14 11.93
N LYS A 73 -13.74 5.87 12.31
CA LYS A 73 -12.70 5.35 13.23
C LYS A 73 -12.04 4.08 12.69
N ARG A 74 -11.75 4.09 11.39
CA ARG A 74 -11.22 2.91 10.68
C ARG A 74 -9.72 2.73 10.85
N ILE A 75 -9.00 3.79 11.22
CA ILE A 75 -7.56 3.75 11.50
C ILE A 75 -7.37 3.61 13.02
N PRO A 76 -6.73 2.53 13.51
CA PRO A 76 -6.51 2.34 14.94
C PRO A 76 -5.56 3.38 15.54
N PRO A 77 -5.75 3.79 16.82
CA PRO A 77 -4.88 4.76 17.49
C PRO A 77 -3.37 4.45 17.42
N PRO A 78 -2.90 3.19 17.55
CA PRO A 78 -1.47 2.88 17.41
C PRO A 78 -0.91 3.32 16.04
N THR A 79 -1.70 3.19 14.98
CA THR A 79 -1.32 3.66 13.65
C THR A 79 -1.21 5.17 13.61
N LEU A 80 -2.14 5.89 14.24
CA LEU A 80 -2.08 7.35 14.33
C LEU A 80 -0.82 7.81 15.06
N SER A 81 -0.43 7.12 16.13
CA SER A 81 0.83 7.41 16.84
C SER A 81 2.06 7.22 15.94
N LEU A 82 2.08 6.18 15.11
CA LEU A 82 3.16 5.96 14.14
C LEU A 82 3.18 7.06 13.07
N VAL A 83 2.02 7.49 12.58
CA VAL A 83 1.91 8.58 11.59
C VAL A 83 2.42 9.90 12.17
N VAL A 84 2.08 10.21 13.43
CA VAL A 84 2.56 11.41 14.12
C VAL A 84 4.08 11.36 14.37
N GLY A 85 4.64 10.17 14.60
CA GLY A 85 6.07 9.97 14.80
C GLY A 85 6.91 9.91 13.52
N ALA A 86 6.29 9.84 12.35
CA ALA A 86 7.00 9.78 11.07
C ALA A 86 7.71 11.12 10.78
N THR A 87 8.94 11.04 10.29
CA THR A 87 9.79 12.21 10.02
C THR A 87 9.98 12.49 8.54
N GLU A 88 9.65 11.51 7.72
CA GLU A 88 9.77 11.52 6.27
C GLU A 88 8.73 12.44 5.62
N GLN A 89 9.07 12.94 4.43
CA GLN A 89 8.18 13.82 3.67
C GLN A 89 6.88 13.12 3.30
N PHE A 90 6.96 11.85 2.91
CA PHE A 90 5.80 11.05 2.53
C PHE A 90 5.62 9.85 3.45
N VAL A 91 4.41 9.65 3.95
CA VAL A 91 4.02 8.43 4.67
C VAL A 91 3.03 7.67 3.81
N PHE A 92 3.46 6.53 3.28
CA PHE A 92 2.58 5.62 2.57
C PHE A 92 1.86 4.71 3.57
N MET A 93 0.55 4.57 3.40
CA MET A 93 -0.31 3.77 4.25
C MET A 93 -1.15 2.84 3.38
N PRO A 94 -0.57 1.74 2.88
CA PRO A 94 -1.30 0.73 2.14
C PRO A 94 -2.39 0.12 3.03
N LEU A 95 -3.59 -0.02 2.47
CA LEU A 95 -4.74 -0.63 3.11
C LEU A 95 -5.31 -1.71 2.21
N ASN A 96 -5.42 -2.91 2.78
CA ASN A 96 -6.11 -4.02 2.14
C ASN A 96 -7.57 -4.05 2.58
N ILE A 97 -8.51 -4.04 1.64
CA ILE A 97 -9.95 -4.09 1.87
C ILE A 97 -10.45 -5.49 1.47
N ASN A 98 -11.06 -6.20 2.42
CA ASN A 98 -11.58 -7.57 2.27
C ASN A 98 -10.59 -8.58 1.67
N SER A 99 -9.28 -8.38 1.82
CA SER A 99 -8.25 -9.24 1.21
C SER A 99 -8.31 -9.31 -0.32
N SER A 100 -8.96 -8.33 -0.96
CA SER A 100 -9.28 -8.37 -2.39
C SER A 100 -9.09 -7.06 -3.14
N HIS A 101 -8.85 -5.97 -2.41
CA HIS A 101 -8.70 -4.66 -3.01
C HIS A 101 -7.67 -3.87 -2.24
N TRP A 102 -6.75 -3.22 -2.94
CA TRP A 102 -5.73 -2.38 -2.34
C TRP A 102 -6.05 -0.92 -2.59
N THR A 103 -5.98 -0.13 -1.52
CA THR A 103 -5.99 1.33 -1.57
C THR A 103 -4.74 1.84 -0.88
N CYS A 104 -4.28 3.05 -1.21
CA CYS A 104 -3.15 3.67 -0.53
C CYS A 104 -3.54 5.05 -0.02
N LEU A 105 -3.42 5.27 1.28
CA LEU A 105 -3.43 6.61 1.84
C LEU A 105 -2.00 7.16 1.80
N VAL A 106 -1.85 8.42 1.44
CA VAL A 106 -0.55 9.09 1.40
C VAL A 106 -0.65 10.37 2.20
N LEU A 107 0.10 10.48 3.28
CA LEU A 107 0.32 11.75 3.97
C LEU A 107 1.51 12.45 3.33
N ASP A 108 1.30 13.68 2.88
CA ASP A 108 2.36 14.63 2.58
C ASP A 108 2.59 15.51 3.81
N SER A 109 3.74 15.30 4.46
CA SER A 109 4.15 16.01 5.68
C SER A 109 4.41 17.49 5.45
N ALA A 110 4.73 17.91 4.22
CA ALA A 110 5.01 19.31 3.90
C ALA A 110 3.71 20.12 3.80
N THR A 111 2.71 19.58 3.12
CA THR A 111 1.40 20.22 2.94
C THR A 111 0.38 19.84 4.00
N LYS A 112 0.71 18.89 4.90
CA LYS A 112 -0.20 18.30 5.89
C LYS A 112 -1.49 17.75 5.28
N THR A 113 -1.39 17.28 4.04
CA THR A 113 -2.54 16.78 3.27
C THR A 113 -2.49 15.27 3.21
N ILE A 114 -3.65 14.63 3.40
CA ILE A 114 -3.83 13.19 3.19
C ILE A 114 -4.53 12.98 1.86
N TYR A 115 -3.90 12.22 0.98
CA TYR A 115 -4.48 11.76 -0.28
C TYR A 115 -4.96 10.31 -0.13
N CYS A 116 -6.08 10.00 -0.76
CA CYS A 116 -6.58 8.63 -0.88
C CYS A 116 -6.54 8.20 -2.35
N TYR A 117 -5.76 7.16 -2.64
CA TYR A 117 -5.69 6.55 -3.96
C TYR A 117 -6.44 5.22 -3.93
N ASP A 118 -7.63 5.21 -4.52
CA ASP A 118 -8.46 4.02 -4.74
C ASP A 118 -8.78 3.88 -6.23
N SER A 119 -8.17 2.88 -6.88
CA SER A 119 -8.35 2.65 -8.32
C SER A 119 -9.74 2.16 -8.71
N MET A 120 -10.56 1.72 -7.76
CA MET A 120 -11.93 1.24 -8.00
C MET A 120 -12.98 2.33 -7.74
N ASP A 121 -12.57 3.48 -7.17
CA ASP A 121 -13.39 4.66 -6.86
C ASP A 121 -14.81 4.32 -6.37
N LYS A 122 -14.92 3.32 -5.50
CA LYS A 122 -16.23 2.87 -5.01
C LYS A 122 -16.69 3.81 -3.90
N ARG A 123 -17.95 4.25 -4.02
CA ARG A 123 -18.62 5.13 -3.04
C ARG A 123 -18.58 4.59 -1.59
N SER A 124 -18.49 3.27 -1.40
CA SER A 124 -18.33 2.62 -0.08
C SER A 124 -16.97 2.87 0.59
N HIS A 125 -15.96 3.30 -0.16
CA HIS A 125 -14.59 3.56 0.31
C HIS A 125 -14.30 5.07 0.46
N HIS A 126 -15.23 5.95 0.05
CA HIS A 126 -15.08 7.40 0.18
C HIS A 126 -14.95 7.84 1.65
N ASN A 127 -15.51 7.06 2.59
CA ASN A 127 -15.42 7.30 4.04
C ASN A 127 -14.30 6.50 4.72
N LEU A 128 -13.16 6.28 4.04
CA LEU A 128 -11.98 5.72 4.71
C LEU A 128 -11.36 6.71 5.71
N LEU A 129 -11.53 8.01 5.44
CA LEU A 129 -10.99 9.11 6.23
C LEU A 129 -12.05 9.93 6.99
N GLU A 130 -13.33 9.82 6.61
CA GLU A 130 -14.49 10.45 7.29
C GLU A 130 -15.05 9.61 8.43
#